data_AF-A0A6L3SVC5-F1
#
_entry.id   AF-A0A6L3SVC5-F1
#
_cell.length_a   1.000
_cell.length_b   1.000
_cell.length_c   1.000
_cell.angle_alpha   90.00
_cell.angle_beta   90.00
_cell.angle_gamma   90.00
#
_symmetry.space_group_name_H-M   'P 1'
#
loop_
_entity.id
_entity.type
_entity.pdbx_description
1 polymer ?
#
loop_
_entity_poly.entity_id
_entity_poly.type
_entity_poly.pdbx_seq_one_letter_code
_entity_poly.pdbx_strand_id
1 'polypeptide(L)' 'MKLIVTGMENGRAVSFKQDSADAALEKAQKLQGEGLDGVHITDITGRSYGPREFAACFVRSTS' A
#
# COMPACT_ATOMS: atom_id res chain seq x y z
N MET A 1 12.42 -5.74 1.78
CA MET A 1 11.09 -6.41 1.84
C MET A 1 10.53 -6.44 0.43
N LYS A 2 9.60 -7.33 0.05
CA LYS A 2 8.95 -7.27 -1.27
C LYS A 2 7.47 -7.02 -1.06
N LEU A 3 7.04 -5.78 -1.26
CA LEU A 3 5.65 -5.36 -1.15
C LEU A 3 5.12 -4.91 -2.51
N ILE A 4 3.81 -5.04 -2.70
CA ILE A 4 3.11 -4.56 -3.89
C ILE A 4 1.99 -3.64 -3.44
N VAL A 5 2.00 -2.39 -3.91
CA VAL A 5 0.91 -1.43 -3.71
C VAL A 5 0.04 -1.44 -4.96
N THR A 6 -1.25 -1.73 -4.82
CA THR A 6 -2.20 -1.76 -5.94
C THR A 6 -3.32 -0.76 -5.69
N GLY A 7 -3.75 -0.05 -6.74
CA GLY A 7 -4.95 0.78 -6.76
C GLY A 7 -5.69 0.66 -8.09
N MET A 8 -6.90 1.21 -8.15
CA MET A 8 -7.74 1.22 -9.35
C MET A 8 -7.77 2.62 -9.96
N GLU A 9 -7.33 2.73 -11.21
CA GLU A 9 -7.38 3.95 -12.01
C GLU A 9 -8.20 3.68 -13.27
N ASN A 10 -9.31 4.40 -13.46
CA ASN A 10 -10.19 4.24 -14.63
C ASN A 10 -10.62 2.77 -14.88
N GLY A 11 -10.90 2.03 -13.80
CA GLY A 11 -11.30 0.60 -13.87
C GLY A 11 -10.16 -0.37 -14.16
N ARG A 12 -8.90 0.09 -14.19
CA ARG A 12 -7.71 -0.76 -14.36
C ARG A 12 -6.87 -0.78 -13.10
N ALA A 13 -6.36 -1.95 -12.75
CA ALA A 13 -5.42 -2.09 -11.65
C ALA A 13 -4.04 -1.57 -12.05
N VAL A 14 -3.47 -0.70 -11.22
CA VAL A 14 -2.07 -0.26 -11.32
C VAL A 14 -1.32 -0.73 -10.09
N SER A 15 -0.14 -1.32 -10.28
CA SER A 15 0.64 -1.94 -9.20
C SER A 15 2.08 -1.46 -9.18
N PHE A 16 2.61 -1.21 -7.98
CA PHE A 16 3.96 -0.68 -7.75
C PHE A 16 4.69 -1.54 -6.72
N LYS A 17 5.91 -1.95 -7.03
CA LYS A 17 6.78 -2.68 -6.08
C LYS A 17 7.43 -1.69 -5.12
N GLN A 18 7.54 -2.09 -3.86
CA GLN A 18 8.16 -1.29 -2.80
C GLN A 18 9.06 -2.17 -1.94
N ASP A 19 10.20 -1.59 -1.54
CA ASP A 19 11.27 -2.32 -0.85
C ASP A 19 11.20 -2.20 0.69
N SER A 20 10.39 -1.27 1.21
CA SER A 20 10.19 -1.03 2.65
C SER A 20 8.70 -0.81 2.99
N ALA A 21 8.36 -1.01 4.27
CA ALA A 21 7.02 -0.79 4.79
C ALA A 21 6.60 0.69 4.67
N ASP A 22 7.49 1.62 5.03
CA ASP A 22 7.21 3.05 4.96
C ASP A 22 6.96 3.51 3.51
N ALA A 23 7.79 3.07 2.55
CA ALA A 23 7.62 3.43 1.15
C ALA A 23 6.33 2.83 0.55
N ALA A 24 5.91 1.65 0.99
CA ALA A 24 4.63 1.08 0.61
C ALA A 24 3.44 1.86 1.18
N LEU A 25 3.52 2.27 2.45
CA LEU A 25 2.48 3.09 3.06
C LEU A 25 2.38 4.45 2.38
N GLU A 26 3.51 5.14 2.17
CA GLU A 26 3.58 6.43 1.48
C GLU A 26 2.97 6.32 0.08
N LYS A 27 3.37 5.30 -0.70
CA LYS A 27 2.83 5.09 -2.04
C LYS A 27 1.33 4.82 -2.01
N ALA A 28 0.83 4.03 -1.06
CA ALA A 28 -0.59 3.75 -0.92
C ALA A 28 -1.40 5.02 -0.58
N GLN A 29 -0.90 5.82 0.36
CA GLN A 29 -1.52 7.11 0.71
C GLN A 29 -1.50 8.08 -0.48
N LYS A 30 -0.43 8.10 -1.26
CA LYS A 30 -0.34 8.88 -2.48
C LYS A 30 -1.42 8.47 -3.49
N LEU A 31 -1.59 7.17 -3.76
CA LEU A 31 -2.63 6.70 -4.67
C LEU A 31 -4.04 7.08 -4.17
N GLN A 32 -4.29 7.00 -2.86
CA GLN A 32 -5.56 7.47 -2.29
C GLN A 32 -5.75 8.99 -2.48
N GLY A 33 -4.71 9.78 -2.26
CA GLY A 33 -4.73 11.24 -2.50
C GLY A 33 -4.92 11.61 -3.97
N GLU A 34 -4.45 10.77 -4.90
CA GLU A 34 -4.68 10.87 -6.34
C GLU A 34 -6.09 10.44 -6.76
N GLY A 35 -6.91 9.94 -5.82
CA GLY A 35 -8.30 9.53 -6.06
C GLY A 35 -8.47 8.11 -6.58
N LEU A 36 -7.45 7.26 -6.48
CA LEU A 36 -7.58 5.86 -6.87
C LEU A 36 -8.41 5.08 -5.83
N ASP A 37 -9.30 4.24 -6.34
CA ASP A 37 -10.13 3.36 -5.53
C ASP A 37 -9.41 2.05 -5.19
N GLY A 38 -9.91 1.35 -4.16
CA GLY A 38 -9.47 -0.02 -3.86
C GLY A 38 -7.98 -0.17 -3.50
N VAL A 39 -7.36 0.90 -2.99
CA VAL A 39 -5.92 0.90 -2.66
C VAL A 39 -5.61 -0.10 -1.55
N HIS A 40 -4.68 -1.02 -1.81
CA HIS A 40 -4.21 -2.02 -0.84
C HIS A 40 -2.72 -2.33 -1.03
N ILE A 41 -2.11 -2.85 0.03
CA ILE A 41 -0.70 -3.27 0.07
C ILE A 41 -0.69 -4.79 0.26
N THR A 42 0.00 -5.52 -0.61
CA THR A 42 0.17 -6.97 -0.53
C THR A 42 1.61 -7.30 -0.14
N ASP A 43 1.77 -8.15 0.88
CA ASP A 43 3.07 -8.60 1.36
C ASP A 43 3.60 -9.84 0.62
N ILE A 44 4.79 -10.30 1.03
CA ILE A 44 5.44 -11.47 0.41
C ILE A 44 4.70 -12.79 0.65
N THR A 45 3.79 -12.82 1.63
CA THR A 45 2.93 -13.98 1.93
C THR A 45 1.65 -13.97 1.09
N GLY A 46 1.43 -12.91 0.30
CA GLY A 46 0.22 -12.72 -0.50
C GLY A 46 -0.94 -12.11 0.29
N ARG A 47 -0.72 -11.67 1.53
CA ARG A 47 -1.76 -11.05 2.35
C ARG A 47 -1.90 -9.57 1.98
N SER A 48 -3.13 -9.13 1.78
CA SER A 48 -3.46 -7.75 1.45
C SER A 48 -3.99 -6.98 2.66
N TYR A 49 -3.67 -5.69 2.72
CA TYR A 49 -4.01 -4.78 3.80
C TYR A 49 -4.48 -3.45 3.24
N GLY A 50 -5.48 -2.83 3.88
CA GLY A 50 -5.72 -1.40 3.67
C GLY A 50 -4.56 -0.56 4.25
N PRO A 51 -4.36 0.70 3.81
CA PRO A 51 -3.23 1.52 4.28
C PRO A 51 -3.19 1.69 5.80
N ARG A 52 -4.35 1.87 6.45
CA ARG A 52 -4.46 1.98 7.91
C ARG A 52 -4.10 0.69 8.64
N GLU A 53 -4.59 -0.45 8.15
CA GLU A 53 -4.29 -1.76 8.73
C GLU A 53 -2.81 -2.10 8.57
N PHE A 54 -2.26 -1.81 7.39
CA PHE A 54 -0.85 -1.98 7.11
C PHE A 54 0.03 -1.14 8.06
N ALA A 55 -0.31 0.14 8.23
CA ALA A 55 0.39 1.02 9.17
C ALA A 55 0.40 0.44 10.58
N ALA A 56 -0.75 -0.03 11.08
CA ALA A 56 -0.85 -0.61 12.41
C ALA A 56 -0.02 -1.89 12.61
N CYS A 57 0.18 -2.69 11.55
CA CYS A 57 0.94 -3.94 11.62
C CYS A 57 2.45 -3.76 11.39
N PHE A 58 2.85 -2.81 10.55
CA PHE A 58 4.22 -2.79 9.98
C PHE A 58 4.97 -1.47 10.16
N VAL A 59 4.28 -0.37 10.46
CA VAL A 59 4.91 0.94 10.66
C VAL A 59 4.86 1.27 12.15
N ARG A 60 6.03 1.41 12.77
CA ARG A 60 6.10 1.81 14.18
C ARG A 60 5.81 3.30 14.28
N SER A 61 4.82 3.67 15.09
CA SER A 61 4.73 5.04 15.60
C SER A 61 6.00 5.32 16.40
N THR A 62 6.89 6.15 15.88
CA THR A 62 7.97 6.72 16.69
C THR A 62 7.31 7.67 17.67
N SER A 63 7.23 7.26 18.94
CA SER A 63 6.82 8.10 20.07
C SER A 63 7.73 9.31 20.24
#